data_AF-A0A519S0N8-F1
#
_entry.id   AF-A0A519S0N8-F1
#
_cell.length_a   1.000
_cell.length_b   1.000
_cell.length_c   1.000
_cell.angle_alpha   90.00
_cell.angle_beta   90.00
_cell.angle_gamma   90.00
#
_symmetry.space_group_name_H-M   'P 1'
#
loop_
_entity.id
_entity.type
_entity.pdbx_description
1 polymer ?
#
loop_
_entity_poly.entity_id
_entity_poly.type
_entity_poly.pdbx_seq_one_letter_code
_entity_poly.pdbx_strand_id
1 'polypeptide(L)' 'LQNGKLADFVILEKDITKVDPVTIKDVKVVATFVGGTEVYHIK' A
#
# COMPACT_ATOMS: atom_id res chain seq x y z
N LEU A 1 0.63 -1.64 11.56
CA LEU A 1 1.93 -2.36 11.57
C LEU A 1 2.28 -2.68 13.02
N GLN A 2 2.85 -3.86 13.29
CA GLN A 2 3.22 -4.29 14.64
C GLN A 2 4.66 -4.80 14.63
N ASN A 3 5.45 -4.41 15.63
CA ASN A 3 6.83 -4.84 15.77
C ASN A 3 6.91 -6.37 15.94
N GLY A 4 7.91 -6.99 15.31
CA GLY A 4 8.14 -8.45 15.34
C GLY A 4 7.36 -9.24 14.29
N LYS A 5 6.56 -8.60 13.42
CA LYS A 5 5.93 -9.24 12.27
C LYS A 5 6.72 -9.00 10.98
N LEU A 6 6.64 -9.92 10.03
CA LEU A 6 7.17 -9.73 8.68
C LEU A 6 6.54 -8.48 8.06
N ALA A 7 7.37 -7.57 7.57
CA ALA A 7 6.94 -6.27 7.09
C ALA A 7 6.45 -6.37 5.63
N ASP A 8 5.25 -6.91 5.46
CA ASP A 8 4.54 -6.97 4.19
C ASP A 8 3.41 -5.92 4.18
N PHE A 9 3.56 -4.89 3.36
CA PHE A 9 2.56 -3.83 3.20
C PHE A 9 2.72 -3.06 1.89
N VAL A 10 1.69 -2.29 1.54
CA VAL A 10 1.69 -1.38 0.39
C VAL A 10 1.43 0.05 0.86
N ILE A 11 1.96 1.00 0.10
CA ILE A 11 1.61 2.42 0.23
C ILE A 11 0.62 2.74 -0.89
N LEU A 12 -0.55 3.24 -0.51
CA LEU A 12 -1.61 3.65 -1.44
C LEU A 12 -1.60 5.18 -1.59
N GLU A 13 -1.91 5.68 -2.78
CA GLU A 13 -2.03 7.11 -3.07
C GLU A 13 -3.13 7.79 -2.22
N LYS A 14 -4.18 7.03 -1.89
CA LYS A 14 -5.34 7.51 -1.13
C LYS A 14 -5.70 6.53 -0.01
N ASP A 15 -6.27 7.08 1.05
CA ASP A 15 -6.88 6.28 2.11
C ASP A 15 -8.21 5.69 1.61
N ILE A 16 -8.17 4.41 1.23
CA ILE A 16 -9.33 3.70 0.69
C ILE A 16 -10.50 3.58 1.67
N THR A 17 -10.29 3.84 2.97
CA THR A 17 -11.36 3.82 3.98
C THR A 17 -12.20 5.11 3.99
N LYS A 18 -11.76 6.13 3.24
CA LYS A 18 -12.37 7.46 3.19
C LYS A 18 -12.85 7.87 1.79
N VAL A 19 -12.69 7.00 0.79
CA VAL A 19 -13.14 7.26 -0.59
C VAL A 19 -14.42 6.48 -0.89
N ASP A 20 -15.11 6.86 -1.96
CA ASP A 20 -16.24 6.07 -2.46
C ASP A 20 -15.74 4.66 -2.86
N PRO A 21 -16.39 3.57 -2.38
CA PRO A 21 -16.01 2.21 -2.72
C PRO A 21 -15.80 1.93 -4.21
N VAL A 22 -16.57 2.58 -5.09
CA VAL A 22 -16.48 2.43 -6.54
C VAL A 22 -15.15 2.95 -7.10
N THR A 23 -14.52 3.91 -6.40
CA THR A 23 -13.25 4.54 -6.80
C THR A 23 -12.01 3.81 -6.27
N ILE A 24 -12.17 2.82 -5.39
CA ILE A 24 -11.03 2.08 -4.79
C ILE A 24 -10.15 1.45 -5.87
N LYS A 25 -10.75 0.93 -6.93
CA LYS A 25 -10.03 0.30 -8.07
C LYS A 25 -9.12 1.27 -8.84
N ASP A 26 -9.35 2.57 -8.71
CA ASP A 26 -8.59 3.61 -9.40
C ASP A 26 -7.45 4.15 -8.52
N VAL A 27 -7.37 3.71 -7.25
CA VAL A 27 -6.30 4.12 -6.33
C VAL A 27 -4.99 3.43 -6.71
N LYS A 28 -3.95 4.23 -6.91
CA LYS A 28 -2.64 3.72 -7.28
C LYS A 28 -1.89 3.17 -6.07
N VAL A 29 -1.18 2.08 -6.30
CA VAL A 29 -0.13 1.62 -5.40
C VAL A 29 1.11 2.46 -5.69
N VAL A 30 1.61 3.16 -4.67
CA VAL A 30 2.81 3.99 -4.75
C VAL A 30 4.05 3.13 -4.55
N ALA A 31 4.04 2.24 -3.55
CA ALA A 31 5.14 1.34 -3.27
C ALA A 31 4.67 0.03 -2.65
N THR A 32 5.45 -1.03 -2.82
CA THR A 32 5.22 -2.35 -2.23
C THR A 32 6.44 -2.81 -1.47
N PHE A 33 6.25 -3.23 -0.22
CA PHE A 33 7.28 -3.77 0.65
C PHE A 33 6.98 -5.24 0.96
N VAL A 34 7.96 -6.11 0.73
CA VAL A 34 7.90 -7.53 1.06
C VAL A 34 9.11 -7.87 1.94
N GLY A 35 8.86 -8.41 3.14
CA GLY A 35 9.90 -8.69 4.11
C GLY A 35 10.72 -7.47 4.52
N GLY A 36 10.13 -6.27 4.45
CA GLY A 36 10.82 -5.00 4.73
C GLY A 36 11.68 -4.45 3.60
N THR A 37 11.73 -5.10 2.42
CA THR A 37 12.42 -4.60 1.24
C THR A 37 11.42 -4.00 0.26
N GLU A 38 11.69 -2.79 -0.24
CA GLU A 38 10.91 -2.19 -1.33
C GLU A 38 11.15 -2.99 -2.62
N VAL A 39 10.09 -3.55 -3.20
CA VAL A 39 10.15 -4.34 -4.44
C VAL A 39 9.48 -3.65 -5.62
N TYR A 40 8.72 -2.60 -5.36
CA TYR A 40 8.05 -1.79 -6.37
C TYR A 40 7.92 -0.34 -5.87
N HIS A 41 8.15 0.60 -6.78
CA HIS A 41 7.91 2.02 -6.59
C HIS A 41 7.39 2.62 -7.90
N ILE A 42 6.29 3.36 -7.83
CA ILE A 42 5.73 4.05 -9.00
C ILE A 42 6.67 5.21 -9.39
N LYS A 43 7.12 5.24 -10.64
CA LYS A 43 7.98 6.32 -11.15
C LYS A 43 7.22 7.62 -11.40
#